data_AF-K2BNP8-F1
#
_entry.id   AF-K2BNP8-F1
#
_cell.length_a   1.000
_cell.length_b   1.000
_cell.length_c   1.000
_cell.angle_alpha   90.00
_cell.angle_beta   90.00
_cell.angle_gamma   90.00
#
_symmetry.space_group_name_H-M   'P 1'
#
loop_
_entity.id
_entity.type
_entity.pdbx_description
1 polymer ?
#
loop_
_entity_poly.entity_id
_entity_poly.type
_entity_poly.pdbx_seq_one_letter_code
_entity_poly.pdbx_strand_id
1 'polypeptide(L)'
;MIYIIILVLISGLIAYIGDVLGTYVGKRRLTVLGLRPRITALVVAISTGILITLLTLGVMTILSEDVRTALFYMNSLRQDLETLHNETSSLEQVKVQLEKEKAELTQDVERLTTTVRIKETESVIFRKDEPLAVTVIKTDQSANEVMKELTTLIINLTAKVRRSGVKVQDEIDFFTANKEQLNGMAAHIASSTQDMVVGAIAAENVNQGEQLGDVRFILLPNTRIFQKDQEIASIQIDGRLNRGQIARNLKQFMDEINQEVVRLGMIANPLTGRFGDMSSDSMLSFYDMVNRIKELNRQFILIAVVPADTYAIGPLNVTFRFEETGESIFTTQPEKPDEESGDE
;
A
#
# COMPACT_ATOMS: atom_id res chain seq x y z
N MET A 1 -9.71 -55.37 50.14
CA MET A 1 -9.78 -56.67 50.86
C MET A 1 -11.00 -56.81 51.76
N ILE A 2 -11.32 -55.83 52.62
CA ILE A 2 -12.41 -55.98 53.60
C ILE A 2 -13.79 -56.29 52.97
N TYR A 3 -14.08 -55.69 51.82
CA TYR A 3 -15.30 -55.94 51.06
C TYR A 3 -15.40 -57.37 50.49
N ILE A 4 -14.26 -57.98 50.14
CA ILE A 4 -14.22 -59.35 49.62
C ILE A 4 -14.57 -60.34 50.74
N ILE A 5 -14.06 -60.11 51.96
CA ILE A 5 -14.35 -60.94 53.13
C ILE A 5 -15.84 -60.83 53.51
N ILE A 6 -16.40 -59.62 53.48
CA ILE A 6 -17.83 -59.38 53.75
C ILE A 6 -18.71 -60.10 52.71
N LEU A 7 -18.35 -60.03 51.42
CA LEU A 7 -19.09 -60.72 50.36
C LEU A 7 -19.07 -62.25 50.52
N VAL A 8 -17.92 -62.83 50.91
CA VAL A 8 -17.79 -64.28 51.15
C VAL A 8 -18.62 -64.73 52.37
N LEU A 9 -18.66 -63.93 53.44
CA LEU A 9 -19.48 -64.23 54.61
C LEU A 9 -20.98 -64.13 54.30
N ILE A 10 -21.38 -63.09 53.55
CA ILE A 10 -22.77 -62.89 53.14
C ILE A 10 -23.22 -64.01 52.19
N SER A 11 -22.37 -64.43 51.23
CA SER A 11 -22.70 -65.53 50.32
C SER A 11 -22.84 -66.87 51.04
N GLY A 12 -21.99 -67.16 52.04
CA GLY A 12 -22.13 -68.34 52.89
C GLY A 12 -23.41 -68.34 53.73
N LEU A 13 -23.79 -67.18 54.29
CA LEU A 13 -25.03 -67.04 55.06
C LEU A 13 -26.28 -67.22 54.18
N ILE A 14 -26.25 -66.65 52.98
CA ILE A 14 -27.32 -66.77 51.98
C ILE A 14 -27.48 -68.23 51.50
N ALA A 15 -26.37 -68.92 51.24
CA ALA A 15 -26.38 -70.32 50.81
C ALA A 15 -27.04 -71.22 51.87
N TYR A 16 -26.74 -70.97 53.15
CA TYR A 16 -27.35 -71.69 54.27
C TYR A 16 -28.87 -71.46 54.35
N ILE A 17 -29.33 -70.22 54.20
CA ILE A 17 -30.77 -69.89 54.23
C ILE A 17 -31.51 -70.56 53.07
N GLY A 18 -30.92 -70.60 51.87
CA GLY A 18 -31.48 -71.27 50.70
C GLY A 18 -31.71 -72.77 50.90
N ASP A 19 -30.74 -73.46 51.52
CA ASP A 19 -30.82 -74.91 51.81
C ASP A 19 -31.88 -75.23 52.87
N VAL A 20 -32.00 -74.38 53.88
CA VAL A 20 -33.04 -74.49 54.93
C VAL A 20 -34.44 -74.30 54.35
N LEU A 21 -34.65 -73.30 53.47
CA LEU A 21 -35.93 -73.09 52.78
C LEU A 21 -36.29 -74.28 51.88
N GLY A 22 -35.33 -74.80 51.10
CA GLY A 22 -35.54 -75.98 50.26
C GLY A 22 -35.97 -77.21 51.07
N THR A 23 -35.28 -77.46 52.18
CA THR A 23 -35.59 -78.59 53.08
C THR A 23 -36.95 -78.44 53.76
N TYR A 24 -37.34 -77.22 54.14
CA TYR A 24 -38.63 -76.92 54.76
C TYR A 24 -39.80 -77.17 53.81
N VAL A 25 -39.68 -76.74 52.55
CA VAL A 25 -40.68 -76.99 51.49
C VAL A 25 -40.81 -78.49 51.19
N GLY A 26 -39.69 -79.21 51.18
CA GLY A 26 -39.68 -80.67 51.00
C GLY A 26 -40.39 -81.43 52.13
N LYS A 27 -40.22 -81.02 53.39
CA LYS A 27 -40.87 -81.67 54.55
C LYS A 27 -42.37 -81.42 54.62
N ARG A 28 -42.85 -80.24 54.20
CA ARG A 28 -44.29 -79.90 54.20
C ARG A 28 -45.08 -80.45 52.99
N ARG A 29 -44.45 -81.24 52.11
CA ARG A 29 -45.04 -81.80 50.88
C ARG A 29 -45.76 -80.75 50.01
N LEU A 30 -45.24 -79.53 49.98
CA LEU A 30 -45.80 -78.46 49.16
C LEU A 30 -45.57 -78.79 47.68
N THR A 31 -46.60 -78.58 46.86
CA THR A 31 -46.54 -78.75 45.41
C THR A 31 -46.59 -77.37 44.77
N VAL A 32 -45.50 -76.98 44.12
CA VAL A 32 -45.46 -75.79 43.26
C VAL A 32 -45.68 -76.29 41.84
N LEU A 33 -46.67 -75.74 41.13
CA LEU A 33 -46.98 -76.08 39.73
C LEU A 33 -47.26 -77.59 39.46
N GLY A 34 -47.73 -78.33 40.47
CA GLY A 34 -48.11 -79.75 40.32
C GLY A 34 -46.96 -80.77 40.33
N LEU A 35 -45.73 -80.37 40.66
CA LEU A 35 -44.57 -81.27 40.70
C LEU A 35 -44.50 -82.16 41.95
N ARG A 36 -43.85 -83.33 41.85
CA ARG A 36 -43.59 -84.24 42.99
C ARG A 36 -42.80 -83.52 44.09
N PRO A 37 -43.15 -83.69 45.39
CA PRO A 37 -42.57 -82.93 46.51
C PRO A 37 -41.04 -82.85 46.58
N ARG A 38 -40.32 -83.90 46.17
CA ARG A 38 -38.85 -83.92 46.15
C ARG A 38 -38.26 -83.00 45.07
N ILE A 39 -38.91 -82.91 43.90
CA ILE A 39 -38.47 -82.05 42.80
C ILE A 39 -38.86 -80.60 43.09
N THR A 40 -40.04 -80.37 43.69
CA THR A 40 -40.47 -79.04 44.14
C THR A 40 -39.46 -78.39 45.08
N ALA A 41 -38.95 -79.14 46.06
CA ALA A 41 -37.94 -78.64 46.99
C ALA A 41 -36.65 -78.19 46.27
N LEU A 42 -36.17 -78.97 45.30
CA LEU A 42 -34.99 -78.66 44.51
C LEU A 42 -35.20 -77.41 43.62
N VAL A 43 -36.34 -77.32 42.95
CA VAL A 43 -36.68 -76.17 42.11
C VAL A 43 -36.78 -74.90 42.94
N VAL A 44 -37.39 -74.97 44.13
CA VAL A 44 -37.48 -73.81 45.04
C VAL A 44 -36.10 -73.41 45.55
N ALA A 45 -35.23 -74.35 45.92
CA ALA A 45 -33.86 -74.05 46.36
C ALA A 45 -33.03 -73.35 45.26
N ILE A 46 -33.04 -73.88 44.03
CA ILE A 46 -32.32 -73.28 42.88
C ILE A 46 -32.90 -71.90 42.55
N SER A 47 -34.23 -71.77 42.51
CA SER A 47 -34.89 -70.49 42.20
C SER A 47 -34.61 -69.44 43.28
N THR A 48 -34.55 -69.84 44.55
CA THR A 48 -34.19 -68.93 45.66
C THR A 48 -32.73 -68.50 45.53
N GLY A 49 -31.83 -69.41 45.18
CA GLY A 49 -30.42 -69.08 44.91
C GLY A 49 -30.27 -68.06 43.77
N ILE A 50 -30.94 -68.28 42.63
CA ILE A 50 -30.94 -67.36 41.49
C ILE A 50 -31.56 -66.00 41.87
N LEU A 51 -32.66 -66.01 42.62
CA LEU A 51 -33.32 -64.78 43.05
C LEU A 51 -32.42 -63.94 43.96
N ILE A 52 -31.70 -64.58 44.89
CA ILE A 52 -30.81 -63.87 45.80
C ILE A 52 -29.58 -63.34 45.05
N THR A 53 -29.00 -64.10 44.12
CA THR A 53 -27.86 -63.59 43.32
C THR A 53 -28.28 -62.42 42.44
N LEU A 54 -29.47 -62.46 41.83
CA LEU A 54 -30.02 -61.34 41.06
C LEU A 54 -30.30 -60.10 41.92
N LEU A 55 -30.87 -60.29 43.12
CA LEU A 55 -31.10 -59.19 44.08
C LEU A 55 -29.77 -58.57 44.54
N THR A 56 -28.80 -59.41 44.88
CA THR A 56 -27.48 -58.96 45.34
C THR A 56 -26.77 -58.17 44.23
N LEU A 57 -26.78 -58.69 43.00
CA LEU A 57 -26.20 -58.02 41.85
C LEU A 57 -26.92 -56.70 41.55
N GLY A 58 -28.26 -56.68 41.57
CA GLY A 58 -29.06 -55.50 41.30
C GLY A 58 -28.84 -54.38 42.33
N VAL A 59 -28.83 -54.72 43.63
CA VAL A 59 -28.51 -53.77 44.71
C VAL A 59 -27.10 -53.22 44.52
N MET A 60 -26.13 -54.08 44.19
CA MET A 60 -24.76 -53.65 43.97
C MET A 60 -24.61 -52.73 42.74
N THR A 61 -25.34 -52.96 41.65
CA THR A 61 -25.37 -52.05 40.49
C THR A 61 -25.93 -50.66 40.83
N ILE A 62 -26.89 -50.57 41.75
CA ILE A 62 -27.46 -49.29 42.19
C ILE A 62 -26.49 -48.54 43.11
N LEU A 63 -25.87 -49.24 44.06
CA LEU A 63 -25.02 -48.63 45.08
C LEU A 63 -23.57 -48.39 44.64
N SER A 64 -23.05 -49.15 43.65
CA SER A 64 -21.66 -49.08 43.22
C SER A 64 -21.55 -48.68 41.75
N GLU A 65 -20.90 -47.53 41.51
CA GLU A 65 -20.56 -47.06 40.17
C GLU A 65 -19.58 -48.00 39.46
N ASP A 66 -18.65 -48.62 40.19
CA ASP A 66 -17.68 -49.58 39.63
C ASP A 66 -18.37 -50.81 39.03
N VAL A 67 -19.34 -51.39 39.75
CA VAL A 67 -20.08 -52.57 39.26
C VAL A 67 -20.98 -52.20 38.09
N ARG A 68 -21.63 -51.03 38.14
CA ARG A 68 -22.42 -50.52 37.02
C ARG A 68 -21.55 -50.29 35.78
N THR A 69 -20.39 -49.68 35.96
CA THR A 69 -19.43 -49.39 34.89
C THR A 69 -18.91 -50.68 34.27
N ALA A 70 -18.55 -51.67 35.08
CA ALA A 70 -18.08 -52.96 34.60
C ALA A 70 -19.17 -53.78 33.87
N LEU A 71 -20.41 -53.77 34.36
CA LEU A 71 -21.51 -54.54 33.76
C LEU A 71 -22.11 -53.91 32.51
N PHE A 72 -22.16 -52.57 32.43
CA PHE A 72 -22.91 -51.87 31.37
C PHE A 72 -22.09 -50.90 30.53
N TYR A 73 -21.00 -50.32 31.04
CA TYR A 73 -20.31 -49.19 30.38
C TYR A 73 -18.87 -49.49 29.95
N MET A 74 -18.34 -50.70 30.18
CA MET A 74 -16.96 -51.07 29.83
C MET A 74 -16.64 -50.87 28.34
N ASN A 75 -17.60 -51.17 27.45
CA ASN A 75 -17.41 -51.00 26.01
C ASN A 75 -17.40 -49.51 25.62
N SER A 76 -18.31 -48.71 26.18
CA SER A 76 -18.34 -47.26 25.94
C SER A 76 -17.08 -46.58 26.47
N LEU A 77 -16.61 -46.93 27.67
CA LEU A 77 -15.40 -46.36 28.24
C LEU A 77 -14.14 -46.71 27.42
N ARG A 78 -14.06 -47.93 26.88
CA ARG A 78 -12.98 -48.31 25.95
C ARG A 78 -13.06 -47.52 24.64
N GLN A 79 -14.26 -47.35 24.10
CA GLN A 79 -14.48 -46.57 22.89
C GLN A 79 -14.15 -45.09 23.08
N ASP A 80 -14.48 -44.52 24.23
CA ASP A 80 -14.15 -43.13 24.58
C ASP A 80 -12.64 -42.96 24.73
N LEU A 81 -11.95 -43.91 25.37
CA LEU A 81 -10.49 -43.90 25.48
C LEU A 81 -9.81 -44.03 24.11
N GLU A 82 -10.29 -44.91 23.23
CA GLU A 82 -9.77 -45.02 21.86
C GLU A 82 -10.04 -43.74 21.06
N THR A 83 -11.22 -43.14 21.21
CA THR A 83 -11.59 -41.89 20.52
C THR A 83 -10.70 -40.73 21.00
N LEU A 84 -10.56 -40.56 22.31
CA LEU A 84 -9.68 -39.54 22.91
C LEU A 84 -8.22 -39.77 22.52
N HIS A 85 -7.76 -41.02 22.47
CA HIS A 85 -6.42 -41.34 22.03
C HIS A 85 -6.19 -40.99 20.55
N ASN A 86 -7.16 -41.32 19.69
CA ASN A 86 -7.10 -40.96 18.27
C ASN A 86 -7.17 -39.44 18.07
N GLU A 87 -8.04 -38.74 18.82
CA GLU A 87 -8.18 -37.29 18.74
C GLU A 87 -6.89 -36.59 19.20
N THR A 88 -6.33 -36.97 20.34
CA THR A 88 -5.05 -36.43 20.83
C THR A 88 -3.91 -36.69 19.84
N SER A 89 -3.81 -37.90 19.27
CA SER A 89 -2.81 -38.19 18.24
C SER A 89 -3.00 -37.34 16.97
N SER A 90 -4.25 -37.11 16.55
CA SER A 90 -4.55 -36.25 15.40
C SER A 90 -4.21 -34.79 15.67
N LEU A 91 -4.49 -34.29 16.88
CA LEU A 91 -4.16 -32.93 17.29
C LEU A 91 -2.64 -32.73 17.36
N GLU A 92 -1.88 -33.72 17.84
CA GLU A 92 -0.42 -33.68 17.83
C GLU A 92 0.13 -33.61 16.39
N GLN A 93 -0.42 -34.41 15.47
CA GLN A 93 -0.03 -34.35 14.06
C GLN A 93 -0.32 -32.98 13.43
N VAL A 94 -1.53 -32.45 13.66
CA VAL A 94 -1.92 -31.11 13.19
C VAL A 94 -1.02 -30.03 13.79
N LYS A 95 -0.68 -30.13 15.08
CA LYS A 95 0.23 -29.19 15.73
C LYS A 95 1.63 -29.22 15.10
N VAL A 96 2.18 -30.41 14.86
CA VAL A 96 3.49 -30.56 14.19
C VAL A 96 3.45 -29.99 12.77
N GLN A 97 2.35 -30.22 12.04
CA GLN A 97 2.16 -29.66 10.71
C GLN A 97 2.09 -28.13 10.74
N LEU A 98 1.31 -27.55 11.66
CA LEU A 98 1.21 -26.10 11.84
C LEU A 98 2.54 -25.47 12.27
N GLU A 99 3.32 -26.13 13.13
CA GLU A 99 4.65 -25.65 13.52
C GLU A 99 5.61 -25.65 12.32
N LYS A 100 5.53 -26.67 11.45
CA LYS A 100 6.29 -26.73 10.21
C LYS A 100 5.88 -25.63 9.23
N GLU A 101 4.59 -25.46 8.98
CA GLU A 101 4.05 -24.40 8.10
C GLU A 101 4.42 -23.01 8.62
N LYS A 102 4.36 -22.79 9.93
CA LYS A 102 4.78 -21.54 10.56
C LYS A 102 6.28 -21.28 10.35
N ALA A 103 7.12 -22.30 10.46
CA ALA A 103 8.56 -22.19 10.23
C ALA A 103 8.85 -21.84 8.76
N GLU A 104 8.18 -22.51 7.82
CA GLU A 104 8.27 -22.21 6.38
C GLU A 104 7.82 -20.78 6.07
N LEU A 105 6.66 -20.35 6.58
CA LEU A 105 6.18 -18.97 6.40
C LEU A 105 7.14 -17.93 6.97
N THR A 106 7.71 -18.20 8.15
CA THR A 106 8.67 -17.28 8.80
C THR A 106 9.93 -17.13 7.94
N GLN A 107 10.43 -18.24 7.39
CA GLN A 107 11.57 -18.24 6.48
C GLN A 107 11.27 -17.48 5.18
N ASP A 108 10.08 -17.65 4.62
CA ASP A 108 9.66 -16.92 3.41
C ASP A 108 9.53 -15.42 3.67
N VAL A 109 8.97 -15.02 4.81
CA VAL A 109 8.92 -13.61 5.22
C VAL A 109 10.32 -13.04 5.36
N GLU A 110 11.26 -13.74 5.97
CA GLU A 110 12.65 -13.28 6.11
C GLU A 110 13.35 -13.12 4.76
N ARG A 111 13.17 -14.09 3.85
CA ARG A 111 13.69 -14.04 2.47
C ARG A 111 13.12 -12.89 1.67
N LEU A 112 11.80 -12.69 1.75
CA LEU A 112 11.11 -11.59 1.08
C LEU A 112 11.57 -10.25 1.65
N THR A 113 11.65 -10.11 2.97
CA THR A 113 12.11 -8.89 3.64
C THR A 113 13.55 -8.56 3.25
N THR A 114 14.42 -9.57 3.16
CA THR A 114 15.81 -9.39 2.72
C THR A 114 15.88 -8.98 1.25
N THR A 115 15.07 -9.59 0.39
CA THR A 115 14.99 -9.25 -1.04
C THR A 115 14.47 -7.84 -1.26
N VAL A 116 13.43 -7.43 -0.53
CA VAL A 116 12.89 -6.06 -0.54
C VAL A 116 13.95 -5.07 -0.07
N ARG A 117 14.62 -5.35 1.05
CA ARG A 117 15.67 -4.48 1.57
C ARG A 117 16.84 -4.32 0.59
N ILE A 118 17.26 -5.39 -0.08
CA ILE A 118 18.31 -5.32 -1.11
C ILE A 118 17.84 -4.47 -2.30
N LYS A 119 16.59 -4.64 -2.76
CA LYS A 119 16.00 -3.81 -3.82
C LYS A 119 15.81 -2.34 -3.41
N GLU A 120 15.52 -2.06 -2.14
CA GLU A 120 15.41 -0.69 -1.61
C GLU A 120 16.79 -0.04 -1.38
N THR A 121 17.86 -0.84 -1.27
CA THR A 121 19.24 -0.35 -1.13
C THR A 121 19.84 0.04 -2.48
N GLU A 122 19.28 -0.43 -3.59
CA GLU A 122 19.58 0.11 -4.91
C GLU A 122 18.98 1.52 -5.01
N SER A 123 19.85 2.53 -4.94
CA SER A 123 19.44 3.93 -5.09
C SER A 123 18.75 4.11 -6.44
N VAL A 124 17.43 4.33 -6.44
CA VAL A 124 16.66 4.69 -7.63
C VAL A 124 17.27 5.97 -8.21
N ILE A 125 17.88 5.86 -9.39
CA ILE A 125 18.57 6.97 -10.06
C ILE A 125 17.59 7.78 -10.89
N PHE A 126 16.68 7.11 -11.60
CA PHE A 126 15.62 7.73 -12.37
C PHE A 126 14.28 7.14 -11.95
N ARG A 127 13.30 7.99 -11.69
CA ARG A 127 11.93 7.53 -11.42
C ARG A 127 11.13 7.44 -12.70
N LYS A 128 10.10 6.60 -12.69
CA LYS A 128 9.10 6.58 -13.74
C LYS A 128 8.56 7.99 -14.01
N ASP A 129 8.38 8.32 -15.29
CA ASP A 129 7.92 9.62 -15.81
C ASP A 129 8.89 10.80 -15.59
N GLU A 130 10.11 10.54 -15.08
CA GLU A 130 11.13 11.56 -14.97
C GLU A 130 11.69 11.94 -16.34
N PRO A 131 11.83 13.25 -16.64
CA PRO A 131 12.44 13.72 -17.88
C PRO A 131 13.94 13.43 -17.92
N LEU A 132 14.32 12.55 -18.84
CA LEU A 132 15.71 12.21 -19.11
C LEU A 132 16.35 13.30 -19.99
N ALA A 133 15.68 13.70 -21.07
CA ALA A 133 16.10 14.82 -21.91
C ALA A 133 14.89 15.51 -22.56
N VAL A 134 15.02 16.79 -22.86
CA VAL A 134 13.99 17.59 -23.54
C VAL A 134 14.64 18.48 -24.58
N THR A 135 14.02 18.62 -25.74
CA THR A 135 14.40 19.60 -26.77
C THR A 135 13.17 20.26 -27.39
N VAL A 136 13.35 21.47 -27.93
CA VAL A 136 12.32 22.20 -28.68
C VAL A 136 12.72 22.18 -30.15
N ILE A 137 11.84 21.66 -30.98
CA ILE A 137 12.00 21.58 -32.43
C ILE A 137 11.12 22.64 -33.06
N LYS A 138 11.74 23.54 -33.82
CA LYS A 138 11.02 24.64 -34.46
C LYS A 138 10.15 24.13 -35.60
N THR A 139 9.05 24.84 -35.86
CA THR A 139 8.25 24.63 -37.08
C THR A 139 9.06 24.97 -38.33
N ASP A 140 8.56 24.56 -39.50
CA ASP A 140 9.18 24.73 -40.82
C ASP A 140 10.52 24.00 -41.05
N GLN A 141 10.90 23.08 -40.15
CA GLN A 141 12.08 22.24 -40.35
C GLN A 141 11.76 21.03 -41.23
N SER A 142 12.70 20.68 -42.11
CA SER A 142 12.59 19.45 -42.89
C SER A 142 12.68 18.21 -42.01
N ALA A 143 12.06 17.09 -42.42
CA ALA A 143 12.13 15.83 -41.65
C ALA A 143 13.58 15.39 -41.36
N ASN A 144 14.54 15.73 -42.24
CA ASN A 144 15.97 15.44 -42.02
C ASN A 144 16.59 16.30 -40.91
N GLU A 145 16.22 17.57 -40.82
CA GLU A 145 16.67 18.47 -39.74
C GLU A 145 16.05 18.07 -38.41
N VAL A 146 14.76 17.73 -38.41
CA VAL A 146 14.08 17.18 -37.22
C VAL A 146 14.77 15.90 -36.76
N MET A 147 15.11 14.99 -37.67
CA MET A 147 15.86 13.77 -37.33
C MET A 147 17.23 14.07 -36.71
N LYS A 148 17.91 15.13 -37.16
CA LYS A 148 19.18 15.57 -36.56
C LYS A 148 18.98 16.05 -35.12
N GLU A 149 17.95 16.86 -34.86
CA GLU A 149 17.60 17.32 -33.51
C GLU A 149 17.22 16.16 -32.59
N LEU A 150 16.43 15.20 -33.08
CA LEU A 150 16.10 13.97 -32.34
C LEU A 150 17.36 13.13 -32.04
N THR A 151 18.29 13.06 -32.98
CA THR A 151 19.57 12.38 -32.77
C THR A 151 20.37 13.05 -31.65
N THR A 152 20.44 14.38 -31.65
CA THR A 152 21.09 15.16 -30.59
C THR A 152 20.40 14.97 -29.23
N LEU A 153 19.07 14.93 -29.20
CA LEU A 153 18.29 14.64 -27.98
C LEU A 153 18.68 13.29 -27.38
N ILE A 154 18.76 12.24 -28.19
CA ILE A 154 19.10 10.88 -27.76
C ILE A 154 20.54 10.82 -27.24
N ILE A 155 21.49 11.47 -27.92
CA ILE A 155 22.90 11.55 -27.46
C ILE A 155 23.00 12.26 -26.10
N ASN A 156 22.26 13.36 -25.91
CA ASN A 156 22.24 14.09 -24.64
C ASN A 156 21.62 13.24 -23.53
N LEU A 157 20.55 12.50 -23.84
CA LEU A 157 19.93 11.54 -22.94
C LEU A 157 20.92 10.46 -22.51
N THR A 158 21.56 9.75 -23.45
CA THR A 158 22.49 8.68 -23.11
C THR A 158 23.68 9.20 -22.32
N ALA A 159 24.20 10.38 -22.65
CA ALA A 159 25.27 11.03 -21.89
C ALA A 159 24.85 11.40 -20.46
N LYS A 160 23.61 11.86 -20.23
CA LYS A 160 23.08 12.12 -18.88
C LYS A 160 22.94 10.82 -18.09
N VAL A 161 22.28 9.82 -18.67
CA VAL A 161 22.01 8.52 -18.01
C VAL A 161 23.31 7.80 -17.66
N ARG A 162 24.28 7.77 -18.57
CA ARG A 162 25.60 7.15 -18.36
C ARG A 162 26.39 7.82 -17.22
N ARG A 163 26.31 9.16 -17.10
CA ARG A 163 26.94 9.90 -16.00
C ARG A 163 26.33 9.57 -14.63
N SER A 164 25.06 9.21 -14.58
CA SER A 164 24.37 8.81 -13.35
C SER A 164 24.63 7.37 -12.92
N GLY A 165 25.53 6.64 -13.61
CA GLY A 165 25.91 5.26 -13.27
C GLY A 165 24.92 4.19 -13.74
N VAL A 166 24.00 4.54 -14.63
CA VAL A 166 23.08 3.61 -15.30
C VAL A 166 23.71 3.16 -16.62
N LYS A 167 23.60 1.87 -16.93
CA LYS A 167 24.07 1.31 -18.21
C LYS A 167 23.09 1.70 -19.30
N VAL A 168 23.60 2.07 -20.47
CA VAL A 168 22.77 2.41 -21.64
C VAL A 168 23.12 1.48 -22.79
N GLN A 169 22.12 1.15 -23.62
CA GLN A 169 22.36 0.46 -24.88
C GLN A 169 23.26 1.29 -25.79
N ASP A 170 23.99 0.62 -26.69
CA ASP A 170 24.74 1.30 -27.75
C ASP A 170 23.81 2.15 -28.61
N GLU A 171 24.26 3.37 -28.93
CA GLU A 171 23.46 4.32 -29.68
C GLU A 171 23.08 3.78 -31.07
N ILE A 172 23.99 3.07 -31.76
CA ILE A 172 23.74 2.52 -33.10
C ILE A 172 22.64 1.45 -33.06
N ASP A 173 22.70 0.58 -32.06
CA ASP A 173 21.68 -0.46 -31.85
C ASP A 173 20.32 0.17 -31.53
N PHE A 174 20.31 1.20 -30.68
CA PHE A 174 19.10 1.93 -30.33
C PHE A 174 18.46 2.59 -31.56
N PHE A 175 19.23 3.31 -32.38
CA PHE A 175 18.73 3.96 -33.60
C PHE A 175 18.24 2.93 -34.62
N THR A 176 18.89 1.77 -34.71
CA THR A 176 18.49 0.70 -35.63
C THR A 176 17.17 0.07 -35.21
N ALA A 177 17.00 -0.23 -33.92
CA ALA A 177 15.78 -0.80 -33.38
C ALA A 177 14.58 0.16 -33.46
N ASN A 178 14.82 1.47 -33.28
CA ASN A 178 13.76 2.49 -33.21
C ASN A 178 13.57 3.28 -34.50
N LYS A 179 14.19 2.85 -35.62
CA LYS A 179 14.23 3.61 -36.88
C LYS A 179 12.85 4.01 -37.40
N GLU A 180 11.89 3.07 -37.45
CA GLU A 180 10.52 3.32 -37.91
C GLU A 180 9.81 4.35 -37.02
N GLN A 181 9.92 4.20 -35.69
CA GLN A 181 9.31 5.12 -34.73
C GLN A 181 9.90 6.54 -34.85
N LEU A 182 11.23 6.66 -34.94
CA LEU A 182 11.90 7.96 -35.06
C LEU A 182 11.55 8.65 -36.38
N ASN A 183 11.52 7.91 -37.50
CA ASN A 183 11.12 8.45 -38.79
C ASN A 183 9.65 8.93 -38.77
N GLY A 184 8.75 8.13 -38.18
CA GLY A 184 7.35 8.50 -38.00
C GLY A 184 7.19 9.75 -37.14
N MET A 185 7.94 9.85 -36.05
CA MET A 185 7.96 11.02 -35.18
C MET A 185 8.49 12.26 -35.91
N ALA A 186 9.58 12.12 -36.67
CA ALA A 186 10.13 13.24 -37.44
C ALA A 186 9.18 13.72 -38.54
N ALA A 187 8.52 12.82 -39.25
CA ALA A 187 7.50 13.18 -40.24
C ALA A 187 6.30 13.89 -39.60
N HIS A 188 5.87 13.44 -38.41
CA HIS A 188 4.79 14.07 -37.69
C HIS A 188 5.16 15.48 -37.22
N ILE A 189 6.35 15.67 -36.64
CA ILE A 189 6.84 16.98 -36.22
C ILE A 189 7.04 17.92 -37.41
N ALA A 190 7.60 17.44 -38.52
CA ALA A 190 7.82 18.24 -39.73
C ALA A 190 6.51 18.68 -40.41
N SER A 191 5.39 18.00 -40.15
CA SER A 191 4.05 18.41 -40.61
C SER A 191 3.30 19.31 -39.61
N SER A 192 3.88 19.59 -38.45
CA SER A 192 3.30 20.49 -37.44
C SER A 192 3.43 21.95 -37.84
N THR A 193 2.34 22.71 -37.67
CA THR A 193 2.28 24.16 -37.93
C THR A 193 2.76 25.01 -36.75
N GLN A 194 3.25 24.37 -35.69
CA GLN A 194 3.75 25.03 -34.49
C GLN A 194 4.97 24.30 -33.98
N ASP A 195 5.83 25.03 -33.25
CA ASP A 195 6.98 24.47 -32.55
C ASP A 195 6.54 23.29 -31.68
N MET A 196 7.33 22.22 -31.65
CA MET A 196 7.03 21.00 -30.92
C MET A 196 8.10 20.74 -29.87
N VAL A 197 7.67 20.37 -28.68
CA VAL A 197 8.56 19.91 -27.63
C VAL A 197 8.61 18.40 -27.64
N VAL A 198 9.83 17.87 -27.68
CA VAL A 198 10.11 16.45 -27.62
C VAL A 198 10.79 16.17 -26.30
N GLY A 199 10.09 15.46 -25.42
CA GLY A 199 10.65 14.95 -24.17
C GLY A 199 10.89 13.45 -24.27
N ALA A 200 12.00 12.98 -23.73
CA ALA A 200 12.27 11.59 -23.51
C ALA A 200 12.22 11.33 -22.01
N ILE A 201 11.29 10.47 -21.57
CA ILE A 201 11.02 10.19 -20.16
C ILE A 201 11.23 8.71 -19.85
N ALA A 202 11.62 8.42 -18.60
CA ALA A 202 11.80 7.05 -18.15
C ALA A 202 10.45 6.31 -18.09
N ALA A 203 10.34 5.14 -18.74
CA ALA A 203 9.11 4.36 -18.71
C ALA A 203 8.88 3.66 -17.35
N GLU A 204 9.97 3.41 -16.62
CA GLU A 204 10.00 2.71 -15.34
C GLU A 204 11.06 3.30 -14.40
N ASN A 205 11.09 2.83 -13.15
CA ASN A 205 12.14 3.19 -12.21
C ASN A 205 13.44 2.49 -12.63
N VAL A 206 14.54 3.22 -12.61
CA VAL A 206 15.86 2.71 -13.00
C VAL A 206 16.83 2.88 -11.85
N ASN A 207 17.45 1.79 -11.45
CA ASN A 207 18.40 1.76 -10.35
C ASN A 207 19.85 1.92 -10.82
N GLN A 208 20.74 2.22 -9.88
CA GLN A 208 22.16 2.34 -10.17
C GLN A 208 22.74 1.00 -10.66
N GLY A 209 23.46 1.02 -11.79
CA GLY A 209 24.08 -0.16 -12.38
C GLY A 209 23.14 -1.04 -13.24
N GLU A 210 21.82 -0.79 -13.21
CA GLU A 210 20.87 -1.38 -14.15
C GLU A 210 21.04 -0.82 -15.56
N GLN A 211 20.49 -1.55 -16.53
CA GLN A 211 20.38 -1.06 -17.90
C GLN A 211 19.11 -0.21 -18.02
N LEU A 212 19.23 0.96 -18.67
CA LEU A 212 18.10 1.77 -19.07
C LEU A 212 17.19 0.91 -19.97
N GLY A 213 15.97 0.66 -19.50
CA GLY A 213 14.91 0.00 -20.26
C GLY A 213 14.31 0.93 -21.32
N ASP A 214 13.02 0.74 -21.57
CA ASP A 214 12.31 1.51 -22.60
C ASP A 214 12.22 3.00 -22.24
N VAL A 215 12.41 3.85 -23.26
CA VAL A 215 12.25 5.29 -23.15
C VAL A 215 10.96 5.69 -23.85
N ARG A 216 10.10 6.41 -23.13
CA ARG A 216 8.86 6.94 -23.71
C ARG A 216 9.12 8.35 -24.24
N PHE A 217 8.73 8.60 -25.49
CA PHE A 217 8.76 9.94 -26.06
C PHE A 217 7.42 10.63 -25.86
N ILE A 218 7.46 11.84 -25.32
CA ILE A 218 6.31 12.75 -25.21
C ILE A 218 6.47 13.84 -26.26
N LEU A 219 5.39 14.10 -26.98
CA LEU A 219 5.35 15.09 -28.05
C LEU A 219 4.21 16.07 -27.75
N LEU A 220 4.58 17.33 -27.55
CA LEU A 220 3.65 18.36 -27.08
C LEU A 220 3.84 19.64 -27.88
N PRO A 221 2.78 20.38 -28.21
CA PRO A 221 2.93 21.68 -28.84
C PRO A 221 3.63 22.66 -27.89
N ASN A 222 4.60 23.40 -28.42
CA ASN A 222 5.30 24.44 -27.69
C ASN A 222 4.46 25.73 -27.71
N THR A 223 3.36 25.72 -26.95
CA THR A 223 2.47 26.88 -26.88
C THR A 223 3.10 27.99 -26.04
N ARG A 224 3.15 29.21 -26.59
CA ARG A 224 3.57 30.40 -25.85
C ARG A 224 2.50 30.76 -24.82
N ILE A 225 2.89 30.79 -23.55
CA ILE A 225 2.00 31.10 -22.41
C ILE A 225 2.10 32.57 -21.99
N PHE A 226 3.27 33.20 -22.17
CA PHE A 226 3.47 34.62 -21.92
C PHE A 226 4.28 35.27 -23.04
N GLN A 227 3.95 36.52 -23.37
CA GLN A 227 4.76 37.37 -24.23
C GLN A 227 5.85 38.08 -23.40
N LYS A 228 6.95 38.44 -24.03
CA LYS A 228 7.98 39.29 -23.39
C LYS A 228 7.35 40.51 -22.71
N ASP A 229 7.83 40.79 -21.49
CA ASP A 229 7.42 41.89 -20.61
C ASP A 229 5.96 41.81 -20.11
N GLN A 230 5.27 40.68 -20.36
CA GLN A 230 3.94 40.44 -19.84
C GLN A 230 3.98 40.22 -18.32
N GLU A 231 3.03 40.85 -17.63
CA GLU A 231 2.76 40.63 -16.21
C GLU A 231 2.14 39.26 -15.98
N ILE A 232 2.70 38.51 -15.02
CA ILE A 232 2.15 37.25 -14.52
C ILE A 232 1.16 37.55 -13.38
N ALA A 233 1.61 38.33 -12.40
CA ALA A 233 0.82 38.72 -11.23
C ALA A 233 1.43 39.98 -10.58
N SER A 234 0.62 40.70 -9.82
CA SER A 234 1.07 41.80 -8.98
C SER A 234 0.44 41.77 -7.59
N ILE A 235 1.20 42.25 -6.59
CA ILE A 235 0.74 42.32 -5.20
C ILE A 235 1.19 43.64 -4.56
N GLN A 236 0.35 44.21 -3.71
CA GLN A 236 0.75 45.34 -2.87
C GLN A 236 1.52 44.85 -1.64
N ILE A 237 2.73 45.38 -1.44
CA ILE A 237 3.59 45.03 -0.31
C ILE A 237 3.85 46.28 0.53
N ASP A 238 3.75 46.13 1.85
CA ASP A 238 4.14 47.15 2.81
C ASP A 238 5.44 46.76 3.51
N GLY A 239 6.55 47.39 3.11
CA GLY A 239 7.89 47.18 3.69
C GLY A 239 8.02 47.65 5.15
N ARG A 240 7.04 48.38 5.68
CA ARG A 240 7.02 48.83 7.08
C ARG A 240 6.64 47.70 8.04
N LEU A 241 5.97 46.65 7.55
CA LEU A 241 5.58 45.48 8.33
C LEU A 241 6.78 44.68 8.88
N ASN A 242 6.53 43.77 9.83
CA ASN A 242 7.60 42.92 10.35
C ASN A 242 8.06 41.87 9.31
N ARG A 243 9.29 41.36 9.45
CA ARG A 243 9.87 40.39 8.50
C ARG A 243 8.99 39.15 8.28
N GLY A 244 8.32 38.65 9.33
CA GLY A 244 7.44 37.50 9.23
C GLY A 244 6.19 37.78 8.38
N GLN A 245 5.60 38.97 8.50
CA GLN A 245 4.48 39.41 7.67
C GLN A 245 4.92 39.60 6.21
N ILE A 246 6.06 40.26 5.97
CA ILE A 246 6.62 40.42 4.63
C ILE A 246 6.87 39.05 3.98
N ALA A 247 7.47 38.11 4.71
CA ALA A 247 7.72 36.74 4.24
C ALA A 247 6.42 36.00 3.89
N ARG A 248 5.36 36.16 4.70
CA ARG A 248 4.04 35.56 4.38
C ARG A 248 3.42 36.16 3.12
N ASN A 249 3.43 37.48 2.98
CA ASN A 249 2.90 38.16 1.79
C ASN A 249 3.68 37.75 0.54
N LEU A 250 5.01 37.70 0.63
CA LEU A 250 5.86 37.27 -0.48
C LEU A 250 5.64 35.79 -0.84
N LYS A 251 5.49 34.91 0.16
CA LYS A 251 5.14 33.50 -0.09
C LYS A 251 3.80 33.38 -0.82
N GLN A 252 2.77 34.10 -0.36
CA GLN A 252 1.46 34.09 -1.01
C GLN A 252 1.56 34.54 -2.48
N PHE A 253 2.34 35.58 -2.74
CA PHE A 253 2.59 36.06 -4.10
C PHE A 253 3.28 35.01 -4.99
N MET A 254 4.28 34.30 -4.45
CA MET A 254 4.94 33.20 -5.18
C MET A 254 3.98 32.04 -5.46
N ASP A 255 3.11 31.70 -4.51
CA ASP A 255 2.08 30.68 -4.69
C ASP A 255 1.08 31.09 -5.79
N GLU A 256 0.72 32.38 -5.86
CA GLU A 256 -0.16 32.95 -6.89
C GLU A 256 0.47 32.93 -8.29
N ILE A 257 1.73 33.35 -8.42
CA ILE A 257 2.51 33.23 -9.67
C ILE A 257 2.49 31.76 -10.14
N ASN A 258 2.76 30.83 -9.23
CA ASN A 258 2.78 29.40 -9.55
C ASN A 258 1.40 28.90 -10.00
N GLN A 259 0.32 29.31 -9.33
CA GLN A 259 -1.04 28.95 -9.73
C GLN A 259 -1.40 29.48 -11.12
N GLU A 260 -1.05 30.74 -11.41
CA GLU A 260 -1.36 31.36 -12.70
C GLU A 260 -0.63 30.68 -13.85
N VAL A 261 0.65 30.37 -13.65
CA VAL A 261 1.50 29.67 -14.62
C VAL A 261 0.96 28.25 -14.91
N VAL A 262 0.50 27.52 -13.89
CA VAL A 262 -0.17 26.22 -14.06
C VAL A 262 -1.47 26.36 -14.83
N ARG A 263 -2.28 27.35 -14.47
CA ARG A 263 -3.59 27.60 -15.08
C ARG A 263 -3.47 27.85 -16.58
N LEU A 264 -2.41 28.53 -17.01
CA LEU A 264 -2.11 28.82 -18.40
C LEU A 264 -1.46 27.65 -19.16
N GLY A 265 -1.31 26.48 -18.51
CA GLY A 265 -0.93 25.24 -19.17
C GLY A 265 0.58 24.96 -19.20
N MET A 266 1.38 25.64 -18.38
CA MET A 266 2.76 25.23 -18.17
C MET A 266 2.78 23.85 -17.49
N ILE A 267 3.67 22.94 -17.90
CA ILE A 267 3.78 21.58 -17.33
C ILE A 267 4.79 21.54 -16.17
N ALA A 268 4.31 21.18 -14.98
CA ALA A 268 5.14 21.13 -13.77
C ALA A 268 6.17 19.99 -13.83
N ASN A 269 7.31 20.15 -13.16
CA ASN A 269 8.19 19.02 -12.92
C ASN A 269 7.46 17.97 -12.05
N PRO A 270 7.26 16.71 -12.53
CA PRO A 270 6.49 15.69 -11.82
C PRO A 270 7.04 15.35 -10.43
N LEU A 271 8.32 15.57 -10.19
CA LEU A 271 9.00 15.22 -8.94
C LEU A 271 8.92 16.30 -7.87
N THR A 272 8.81 17.58 -8.25
CA THR A 272 8.81 18.70 -7.30
C THR A 272 7.44 19.36 -7.17
N GLY A 273 6.51 19.13 -8.11
CA GLY A 273 5.22 19.82 -8.17
C GLY A 273 5.37 21.35 -8.34
N ARG A 274 6.56 21.81 -8.77
CA ARG A 274 6.96 23.21 -8.88
C ARG A 274 7.60 23.46 -10.24
N PHE A 275 7.53 24.70 -10.69
CA PHE A 275 8.08 25.16 -11.96
C PHE A 275 9.43 25.82 -11.73
N GLY A 276 10.41 25.47 -12.55
CA GLY A 276 11.77 25.99 -12.42
C GLY A 276 12.56 25.40 -11.25
N ASP A 277 13.87 25.62 -11.28
CA ASP A 277 14.79 25.20 -10.23
C ASP A 277 14.65 26.12 -9.00
N MET A 278 13.54 25.99 -8.27
CA MET A 278 13.47 26.51 -6.90
C MET A 278 14.21 25.56 -5.95
N SER A 279 15.49 25.31 -6.23
CA SER A 279 16.44 24.64 -5.34
C SER A 279 16.70 25.49 -4.09
N SER A 280 17.36 24.90 -3.10
CA SER A 280 17.79 25.55 -1.86
C SER A 280 18.58 26.86 -2.07
N ASP A 281 19.17 27.07 -3.25
CA ASP A 281 19.85 28.32 -3.64
C ASP A 281 18.86 29.49 -3.83
N SER A 282 17.61 29.21 -4.21
CA SER A 282 16.53 30.21 -4.28
C SER A 282 16.10 30.72 -2.90
N MET A 283 16.41 29.96 -1.83
CA MET A 283 16.09 30.31 -0.45
C MET A 283 16.95 31.48 0.05
N LEU A 284 18.23 31.56 -0.38
CA LEU A 284 19.05 32.76 -0.16
C LEU A 284 18.40 33.98 -0.83
N SER A 285 17.92 33.83 -2.07
CA SER A 285 17.21 34.91 -2.78
C SER A 285 15.92 35.36 -2.07
N PHE A 286 15.20 34.43 -1.42
CA PHE A 286 13.97 34.73 -0.69
C PHE A 286 14.23 35.59 0.56
N TYR A 287 15.24 35.22 1.37
CA TYR A 287 15.62 36.00 2.54
C TYR A 287 16.16 37.38 2.14
N ASP A 288 16.96 37.45 1.07
CA ASP A 288 17.47 38.72 0.55
C ASP A 288 16.34 39.62 0.03
N MET A 289 15.32 39.04 -0.60
CA MET A 289 14.15 39.78 -1.05
C MET A 289 13.35 40.34 0.12
N VAL A 290 13.11 39.56 1.18
CA VAL A 290 12.46 40.05 2.41
C VAL A 290 13.25 41.20 3.04
N ASN A 291 14.58 41.09 3.09
CA ASN A 291 15.43 42.16 3.63
C ASN A 291 15.37 43.43 2.76
N ARG A 292 15.45 43.30 1.43
CA ARG A 292 15.37 44.44 0.52
C ARG A 292 14.02 45.15 0.58
N ILE A 293 12.92 44.38 0.68
CA ILE A 293 11.58 44.93 0.91
C ILE A 293 11.52 45.70 2.24
N LYS A 294 12.17 45.17 3.28
CA LYS A 294 12.23 45.82 4.60
C LYS A 294 13.02 47.13 4.56
N GLU A 295 14.13 47.17 3.82
CA GLU A 295 14.96 48.36 3.64
C GLU A 295 14.25 49.49 2.89
N LEU A 296 13.40 49.16 1.91
CA LEU A 296 12.58 50.14 1.20
C LEU A 296 11.63 50.90 2.15
N ASN A 297 11.21 50.26 3.25
CA ASN A 297 10.41 50.84 4.34
C ASN A 297 9.19 51.68 3.86
N ARG A 298 8.55 51.24 2.78
CA ARG A 298 7.42 51.94 2.13
C ARG A 298 6.44 50.94 1.52
N GLN A 299 5.28 51.45 1.10
CA GLN A 299 4.33 50.68 0.29
C GLN A 299 4.71 50.79 -1.19
N PHE A 300 4.59 49.68 -1.91
CA PHE A 300 4.82 49.60 -3.35
C PHE A 300 4.05 48.41 -3.93
N ILE A 301 3.90 48.40 -5.25
CA ILE A 301 3.35 47.26 -6.00
C ILE A 301 4.54 46.44 -6.51
N LEU A 302 4.57 45.16 -6.14
CA LEU A 302 5.52 44.20 -6.67
C LEU A 302 4.86 43.51 -7.86
N ILE A 303 5.48 43.61 -9.04
CA ILE A 303 4.97 43.05 -10.28
C ILE A 303 5.93 41.97 -10.78
N ALA A 304 5.43 40.77 -11.00
CA ALA A 304 6.17 39.68 -11.62
C ALA A 304 5.97 39.74 -13.13
N VAL A 305 7.08 39.86 -13.88
CA VAL A 305 7.06 39.93 -15.34
C VAL A 305 7.99 38.88 -15.94
N VAL A 306 7.64 38.40 -17.14
CA VAL A 306 8.56 37.55 -17.92
C VAL A 306 9.51 38.41 -18.75
N PRO A 307 10.83 38.22 -18.67
CA PRO A 307 11.79 39.03 -19.44
C PRO A 307 11.88 38.65 -20.92
N ALA A 308 11.23 37.54 -21.32
CA ALA A 308 11.20 37.02 -22.69
C ALA A 308 9.93 36.17 -22.90
N ASP A 309 9.62 35.88 -24.17
CA ASP A 309 8.55 34.95 -24.54
C ASP A 309 8.75 33.62 -23.81
N THR A 310 7.72 33.23 -23.05
CA THR A 310 7.74 32.04 -22.20
C THR A 310 6.73 31.03 -22.73
N TYR A 311 7.13 29.76 -22.73
CA TYR A 311 6.36 28.66 -23.32
C TYR A 311 5.95 27.63 -22.27
N ALA A 312 5.00 26.77 -22.63
CA ALA A 312 4.43 25.75 -21.74
C ALA A 312 5.47 24.75 -21.18
N ILE A 313 6.63 24.61 -21.83
CA ILE A 313 7.71 23.71 -21.40
C ILE A 313 9.04 24.46 -21.42
N GLY A 314 9.73 24.50 -20.28
CA GLY A 314 11.00 25.18 -20.10
C GLY A 314 11.13 25.82 -18.71
N PRO A 315 12.28 26.43 -18.37
CA PRO A 315 12.42 27.19 -17.14
C PRO A 315 11.60 28.48 -17.21
N LEU A 316 10.79 28.74 -16.17
CA LEU A 316 10.13 30.04 -16.00
C LEU A 316 11.13 31.03 -15.40
N ASN A 317 11.54 32.01 -16.19
CA ASN A 317 12.32 33.13 -15.70
C ASN A 317 11.37 34.26 -15.31
N VAL A 318 11.35 34.62 -14.04
CA VAL A 318 10.55 35.73 -13.52
C VAL A 318 11.47 36.85 -13.07
N THR A 319 11.18 38.07 -13.51
CA THR A 319 11.82 39.28 -13.00
C THR A 319 10.78 40.08 -12.22
N PHE A 320 11.21 40.75 -11.16
CA PHE A 320 10.33 41.59 -10.36
C PHE A 320 10.57 43.07 -10.64
N ARG A 321 9.50 43.80 -10.94
CA ARG A 321 9.48 45.26 -11.05
C ARG A 321 8.77 45.87 -9.85
N PHE A 322 9.26 47.01 -9.38
CA PHE A 322 8.64 47.79 -8.33
C PHE A 322 7.96 49.00 -8.95
N GLU A 323 6.66 49.15 -8.72
CA GLU A 323 5.93 50.37 -9.09
C GLU A 323 5.49 51.10 -7.81
N GLU A 324 5.70 52.41 -7.80
CA GLU A 324 5.16 53.24 -6.73
C GLU A 324 3.65 53.29 -6.87
N THR A 325 2.94 53.17 -5.76
CA THR A 325 1.50 53.38 -5.73
C THR A 325 1.26 54.88 -5.94
N GLY A 326 1.22 55.30 -7.21
CA GLY A 326 1.18 56.70 -7.58
C GLY A 326 -0.12 57.38 -7.18
N GLU A 327 0.00 58.50 -6.47
CA GLU A 327 -0.98 59.57 -6.51
C GLU A 327 -1.24 60.00 -7.97
N SER A 328 -2.53 60.05 -8.32
CA SER A 328 -3.18 60.80 -9.41
C SER A 328 -2.30 61.30 -10.56
N ILE A 329 -2.38 60.62 -11.72
CA ILE A 329 -1.94 61.16 -13.00
C ILE A 329 -2.91 62.29 -13.40
N PHE A 330 -2.60 63.53 -13.02
CA PHE A 330 -3.24 64.70 -13.64
C PHE A 330 -2.81 64.75 -15.11
N THR A 331 -3.76 64.53 -16.01
CA THR A 331 -3.60 64.84 -17.43
C THR A 331 -3.83 66.33 -17.59
N THR A 332 -2.77 67.12 -17.74
CA THR A 332 -2.88 68.45 -18.34
C THR A 332 -2.66 68.31 -19.84
N GLN A 333 -3.75 68.29 -20.60
CA GLN A 333 -3.73 68.59 -22.03
C GLN A 333 -3.11 69.99 -22.24
N PRO A 334 -2.24 70.19 -23.25
CA PRO A 334 -1.88 71.52 -23.68
C PRO A 334 -3.05 72.10 -24.49
N GLU A 335 -3.56 73.24 -24.02
CA GLU A 335 -4.47 74.12 -24.74
C GLU A 335 -3.86 74.46 -26.12
N LYS A 336 -4.60 74.15 -27.19
CA LYS A 336 -4.27 74.63 -28.54
C LYS A 336 -4.57 76.13 -28.62
N PRO A 337 -3.78 76.91 -29.37
CA PRO A 337 -4.11 78.31 -29.63
C PRO A 337 -5.32 78.38 -30.59
N ASP A 338 -6.30 79.19 -30.23
CA ASP A 338 -7.37 79.62 -31.13
C ASP A 338 -6.76 80.51 -32.23
N GLU A 339 -6.67 79.97 -33.45
CA GLU A 339 -6.55 80.77 -34.66
C GLU A 339 -7.92 80.84 -35.37
N GLU A 340 -8.31 82.08 -35.65
CA GLU A 340 -9.27 82.58 -36.64
C GLU A 340 -10.78 82.46 -36.37
N SER A 341 -11.40 83.62 -36.11
CA SER A 341 -12.37 84.21 -37.06
C SER A 341 -12.74 85.65 -36.68
N GLY A 342 -12.77 86.55 -37.67
CA GLY A 342 -13.66 87.73 -37.64
C GLY A 342 -13.02 89.08 -37.96
N ASP A 343 -12.91 89.37 -39.26
CA ASP A 343 -13.09 90.66 -39.98
C ASP A 343 -13.25 91.97 -39.17
N GLU A 344 -12.36 92.94 -39.41
CA GLU A 344 -12.64 94.26 -40.05
C GLU A 344 -11.36 95.12 -40.22
#